data_AF-A0A2E0XRG0-F1
#
_entry.id   AF-A0A2E0XRG0-F1
#
_cell.length_a   1.000
_cell.length_b   1.000
_cell.length_c   1.000
_cell.angle_alpha   90.00
_cell.angle_beta   90.00
_cell.angle_gamma   90.00
#
_symmetry.space_group_name_H-M   'P 1'
#
loop_
_entity.id
_entity.type
_entity.pdbx_description
1 polymer ?
#
loop_
_entity_poly.entity_id
_entity_poly.type
_entity_poly.pdbx_seq_one_letter_code
_entity_poly.pdbx_strand_id
1 'polypeptide(L)' 'MVEHDDIDVVDIVTPNVVHAPVALEVMKAGKHVICEKSLTMSYGQAQDMAQAAKDAEVRNGINFVYCCHPPGMPAT' A
#
# COMPACT_ATOMS: atom_id res chain seq x y z
N MET A 1 14.99 0.68 -1.63
CA MET A 1 13.72 1.27 -2.12
C MET A 1 13.57 2.74 -1.73
N VAL A 2 13.63 3.12 -0.44
CA VAL A 2 13.33 4.50 -0.03
C VAL A 2 14.39 5.53 -0.44
N GLU A 3 15.66 5.11 -0.52
CA GLU A 3 16.80 5.96 -0.94
C GLU A 3 16.99 6.06 -2.45
N HIS A 4 16.17 5.35 -3.23
CA HIS A 4 16.28 5.34 -4.69
C HIS A 4 15.36 6.40 -5.29
N ASP A 5 15.95 7.45 -5.86
CA ASP A 5 15.21 8.59 -6.43
C ASP A 5 14.46 8.23 -7.73
N ASP A 6 14.82 7.12 -8.38
CA ASP A 6 14.19 6.60 -9.60
C ASP A 6 12.92 5.77 -9.35
N ILE A 7 12.51 5.58 -8.09
CA ILE A 7 11.31 4.81 -7.72
C ILE A 7 10.17 5.74 -7.32
N ASP A 8 9.09 5.73 -8.08
CA ASP A 8 7.86 6.50 -7.80
C ASP A 8 6.85 5.74 -6.91
N VAL A 9 6.75 4.42 -7.08
CA VAL A 9 5.73 3.57 -6.45
C VAL A 9 6.36 2.30 -5.88
N VAL A 10 5.91 1.88 -4.70
CA VAL A 10 6.29 0.60 -4.06
C VAL A 10 5.06 -0.28 -3.88
N ASP A 11 5.16 -1.53 -4.35
CA ASP A 11 4.18 -2.58 -4.09
C ASP A 11 4.61 -3.43 -2.88
N ILE A 12 3.77 -3.47 -1.85
CA ILE A 12 4.03 -4.14 -0.57
C ILE A 12 3.27 -5.47 -0.56
N VAL A 13 3.98 -6.54 -0.92
CA VAL A 13 3.49 -7.94 -1.02
C VAL A 13 4.04 -8.80 0.12
N THR A 14 4.33 -8.17 1.26
CA THR A 14 4.92 -8.82 2.45
C THR A 14 3.84 -9.45 3.35
N PRO A 15 4.16 -10.12 4.47
CA PRO A 15 3.14 -10.56 5.41
C PRO A 15 2.39 -9.38 6.06
N ASN A 16 1.08 -9.55 6.36
CA ASN A 16 0.20 -8.47 6.87
C ASN A 16 0.77 -7.68 8.06
N VAL A 17 1.51 -8.34 8.96
CA VAL A 17 2.06 -7.70 10.17
C VAL A 17 3.09 -6.61 9.86
N VAL A 18 3.73 -6.67 8.69
CA VAL A 18 4.74 -5.68 8.27
C VAL A 18 4.22 -4.66 7.26
N HIS A 19 2.97 -4.77 6.79
CA HIS A 19 2.39 -3.81 5.85
C HIS A 19 2.47 -2.36 6.34
N ALA A 20 1.89 -2.08 7.51
CA ALA A 20 1.87 -0.74 8.09
C ALA A 20 3.26 -0.13 8.29
N PRO A 21 4.20 -0.77 9.01
CA PRO A 21 5.51 -0.15 9.25
C PRO A 21 6.26 0.11 7.95
N VAL A 22 6.20 -0.80 6.97
CA VAL A 22 6.87 -0.61 5.67
C VAL A 22 6.22 0.52 4.89
N ALA A 23 4.89 0.55 4.82
CA ALA A 23 4.16 1.56 4.07
C ALA A 23 4.38 2.96 4.62
N LEU A 24 4.43 3.12 5.95
CA LEU A 24 4.70 4.40 6.60
C LEU A 24 6.09 4.94 6.24
N GLU A 25 7.12 4.09 6.23
CA GLU A 25 8.47 4.52 5.84
C GLU A 25 8.57 4.87 4.35
N VAL A 26 7.87 4.14 3.49
CA VAL A 26 7.80 4.45 2.05
C VAL A 26 7.08 5.78 1.81
N MET A 27 5.95 6.02 2.47
CA MET A 27 5.20 7.27 2.31
C MET A 27 5.98 8.47 2.87
N LYS A 28 6.68 8.32 4.01
CA LYS A 28 7.59 9.36 4.52
C LYS A 28 8.69 9.73 3.54
N ALA A 29 9.13 8.78 2.71
CA ALA A 29 10.09 9.02 1.64
C ALA A 29 9.46 9.67 0.38
N GLY A 30 8.19 10.06 0.42
CA GLY A 30 7.48 10.71 -0.68
C GLY A 30 7.07 9.77 -1.81
N LYS A 31 7.04 8.46 -1.56
CA LYS A 31 6.73 7.45 -2.59
C LYS A 31 5.30 6.93 -2.45
N HIS A 32 4.67 6.65 -3.58
CA HIS A 32 3.34 6.05 -3.59
C HIS A 32 3.38 4.59 -3.14
N VAL A 33 2.29 4.11 -2.53
CA VAL A 33 2.18 2.75 -2.03
C VAL A 33 0.98 2.04 -2.67
N ILE A 34 1.22 0.82 -3.13
CA ILE A 34 0.19 -0.21 -3.31
C ILE A 34 0.46 -1.27 -2.25
N CYS A 35 -0.54 -1.62 -1.45
CA CYS A 35 -0.40 -2.60 -0.37
C CYS A 35 -1.34 -3.78 -0.60
N GLU A 36 -0.83 -5.00 -0.47
CA GLU A 36 -1.65 -6.21 -0.59
C GLU A 36 -2.74 -6.31 0.46
N LYS A 37 -3.78 -7.09 0.15
CA LYS A 37 -4.84 -7.42 1.11
C LYS A 37 -4.41 -8.57 2.02
N SER A 38 -4.70 -8.53 3.33
CA SER A 38 -5.41 -7.49 4.09
C SER A 38 -4.50 -6.31 4.42
N LEU A 39 -5.00 -5.07 4.28
CA LEU A 39 -4.20 -3.85 4.38
C LEU A 39 -3.31 -3.80 5.64
N THR A 40 -3.87 -4.06 6.83
CA THR A 40 -3.15 -4.09 8.10
C THR A 40 -3.84 -5.02 9.10
N MET A 41 -3.26 -5.15 10.30
CA MET A 41 -3.82 -5.97 11.39
C MET A 41 -4.88 -5.24 12.22
N SER A 42 -5.03 -3.92 12.09
CA SER A 42 -6.02 -3.15 12.84
C SER A 42 -6.49 -1.90 12.11
N TYR A 43 -7.68 -1.43 12.46
CA TYR A 43 -8.24 -0.18 11.95
C TYR A 43 -7.35 1.04 12.27
N GLY A 44 -6.75 1.07 13.47
CA GLY A 44 -5.82 2.16 13.86
C GLY A 44 -4.63 2.25 12.90
N GLN A 45 -4.00 1.11 12.59
CA GLN A 45 -2.90 1.09 11.62
C GLN A 45 -3.34 1.55 10.21
N ALA A 46 -4.56 1.20 9.81
CA ALA A 46 -5.10 1.67 8.53
C ALA A 46 -5.34 3.19 8.53
N GLN A 47 -5.82 3.76 9.65
CA GLN A 47 -5.95 5.21 9.80
C GLN A 47 -4.60 5.91 9.76
N ASP A 48 -3.59 5.37 10.44
CA ASP A 48 -2.22 5.91 10.44
C ASP A 48 -1.66 5.96 9.02
N MET A 49 -1.84 4.89 8.24
CA MET A 49 -1.43 4.85 6.83
C MET A 49 -2.19 5.87 5.97
N ALA A 50 -3.49 6.05 6.20
CA ALA A 50 -4.29 7.02 5.46
C ALA A 50 -3.88 8.47 5.80
N GLN A 51 -3.51 8.74 7.04
CA GLN A 51 -3.02 10.05 7.47
C GLN A 51 -1.62 10.33 6.90
N ALA A 52 -0.70 9.36 7.00
CA ALA A 52 0.64 9.48 6.44
C ALA A 52 0.62 9.74 4.93
N ALA A 53 -0.28 9.07 4.19
CA ALA A 53 -0.47 9.32 2.76
C ALA A 53 -0.88 10.77 2.47
N LYS A 54 -1.78 11.33 3.28
CA LYS A 54 -2.23 12.73 3.14
C LYS A 54 -1.11 13.70 3.47
N ASP A 55 -0.41 13.47 4.58
CA ASP A 55 0.65 14.36 5.07
C ASP A 55 1.84 14.42 4.10
N ALA A 56 2.17 13.28 3.47
CA ALA A 56 3.22 13.20 2.46
C ALA A 56 2.75 13.52 1.03
N GLU A 57 1.47 13.86 0.84
CA GLU A 57 0.86 14.13 -0.48
C GLU A 57 1.04 12.98 -1.50
N VAL A 58 1.02 11.73 -1.04
CA VAL A 58 1.18 10.52 -1.86
C VAL A 58 -0.11 9.71 -1.98
N ARG A 59 -0.16 8.85 -3.01
CA ARG A 59 -1.25 7.88 -3.18
C ARG A 59 -0.98 6.63 -2.36
N ASN A 60 -2.01 6.14 -1.67
CA ASN A 60 -2.04 4.85 -1.00
C ASN A 60 -3.22 4.03 -1.55
N GLY A 61 -2.92 2.90 -2.17
CA GLY A 61 -3.89 1.97 -2.75
C GLY A 61 -3.81 0.59 -2.11
N ILE A 62 -4.93 -0.13 -2.11
CA ILE A 62 -5.00 -1.53 -1.68
C ILE A 62 -5.14 -2.39 -2.94
N ASN A 63 -4.35 -3.45 -3.07
CA ASN A 63 -4.57 -4.42 -4.12
C ASN A 63 -5.78 -5.32 -3.81
N PHE A 64 -6.97 -4.83 -4.13
CA PHE A 64 -8.20 -5.62 -4.04
C PHE A 64 -8.50 -6.25 -5.40
N VAL A 65 -7.73 -7.29 -5.73
CA VAL A 65 -7.72 -7.96 -7.05
C VAL A 65 -9.12 -8.31 -7.58
N TYR A 66 -10.07 -8.64 -6.70
CA TYR A 66 -11.45 -8.96 -7.08
C TYR A 66 -12.21 -7.77 -7.71
N CYS A 67 -11.93 -6.53 -7.30
CA CYS A 67 -12.53 -5.35 -7.94
C CYS A 67 -11.93 -5.04 -9.31
N CYS A 68 -10.72 -5.53 -9.59
CA CYS A 68 -10.01 -5.32 -10.84
C CYS A 68 -10.20 -6.48 -11.83
N HIS A 69 -10.78 -7.60 -11.37
CA HIS A 69 -11.02 -8.76 -12.21
C HIS A 69 -12.23 -8.53 -13.13
N PRO A 70 -12.12 -8.77 -14.45
CA PRO A 70 -13.24 -8.58 -15.37
C PRO A 70 -14.41 -9.52 -15.01
N PRO A 71 -15.66 -9.03 -15.03
CA PRO A 71 -16.82 -9.89 -14.80
C PRO A 71 -16.85 -11.01 -15.86
N GLY A 72 -16.83 -12.26 -15.39
CA GLY A 72 -16.90 -13.46 -16.25
C GLY A 72 -15.55 -14.03 -16.70
N MET A 73 -14.42 -13.44 -16.33
CA MET A 73 -13.12 -14.07 -16.56
C MET A 73 -12.92 -15.21 -15.54
N PRO A 74 -12.52 -16.43 -15.96
CA PRO A 74 -12.33 -17.53 -15.02
C PRO A 74 -11.05 -17.33 -14.18
N ALA A 75 -11.09 -17.73 -12.91
CA ALA A 75 -9.91 -17.78 -12.04
C ALA A 75 -9.14 -19.06 -12.36
N THR A 76 -8.35 -19.02 -13.43
CA THR A 76 -7.44 -20.10 -13.84
C THR A 76 -6.03 -19.80 -13.42
#